data_AF-A0A355QH41-F1
#
_entry.id   AF-A0A355QH41-F1
#
_cell.length_a   1.000
_cell.length_b   1.000
_cell.length_c   1.000
_cell.angle_alpha   90.00
_cell.angle_beta   90.00
_cell.angle_gamma   90.00
#
_symmetry.space_group_name_H-M   'P 1'
#
loop_
_entity.id
_entity.type
_entity.pdbx_description
1 polymer ?
#
loop_
_entity_poly.entity_id
_entity_poly.type
_entity_poly.pdbx_seq_one_letter_code
_entity_poly.pdbx_strand_id
1 'polypeptide(L)' 'VAGVTIPGVGLILLVMAPFIDKNPSKKPEDRKFAISLMTVHLMFWAVLVMIGSFFRGPGFNFIFPWNSGLFFEL' A
#
# COMPACT_ATOMS: atom_id res chain seq x y z
N VAL A 1 -13.43 7.95 -12.06
CA VAL A 1 -14.19 7.60 -10.82
C VAL A 1 -13.55 6.44 -10.07
N ALA A 2 -13.20 5.31 -10.71
CA ALA A 2 -12.58 4.15 -10.04
C ALA A 2 -11.27 4.44 -9.25
N GLY A 3 -10.48 5.43 -9.68
CA GLY A 3 -9.23 5.79 -9.01
C GLY A 3 -9.39 6.44 -7.62
N VAL A 4 -10.56 7.02 -7.32
CA VAL A 4 -10.83 7.69 -6.03
C VAL A 4 -11.64 6.80 -5.08
N THR A 5 -12.46 5.89 -5.63
CA THR A 5 -13.29 4.99 -4.82
C THR A 5 -12.47 3.90 -4.15
N ILE A 6 -11.41 3.39 -4.79
CA ILE A 6 -10.52 2.38 -4.20
C ILE A 6 -9.78 2.92 -2.96
N PRO A 7 -9.14 4.11 -2.99
CA PRO A 7 -8.60 4.74 -1.80
C PRO A 7 -9.67 5.01 -0.72
N GLY A 8 -10.86 5.48 -1.13
CA GLY A 8 -11.95 5.79 -0.21
C GLY A 8 -12.43 4.58 0.60
N VAL A 9 -12.61 3.43 -0.07
CA VAL A 9 -13.00 2.17 0.60
C VAL A 9 -11.88 1.66 1.50
N GLY A 10 -10.62 1.75 1.06
CA GLY A 10 -9.47 1.38 1.89
C GLY A 10 -9.40 2.18 3.20
N LEU A 11 -9.69 3.48 3.13
CA LEU A 11 -9.69 4.36 4.30
C LEU A 11 -10.81 3.99 5.29
N ILE A 12 -12.01 3.69 4.78
CA ILE A 12 -13.15 3.25 5.60
C ILE A 12 -12.81 1.93 6.32
N LEU A 13 -12.19 0.97 5.62
CA LEU A 13 -11.77 -0.30 6.22
C LEU A 13 -10.72 -0.10 7.32
N LEU A 14 -9.78 0.83 7.15
CA LEU A 14 -8.79 1.17 8.18
C LEU A 14 -9.43 1.82 9.41
N VAL A 15 -10.43 2.69 9.22
CA VAL A 15 -11.22 3.28 10.33
C VAL A 15 -12.03 2.22 11.06
N MET A 16 -12.47 1.18 10.35
CA MET A 16 -13.22 0.06 10.94
C MET A 16 -12.33 -1.00 11.61
N ALA A 17 -11.02 -1.01 11.35
CA ALA A 17 -10.07 -1.95 11.92
C ALA A 17 -10.18 -2.17 13.45
N PRO A 18 -10.27 -1.12 14.31
CA PRO A 18 -10.37 -1.32 15.76
C PRO A 18 -11.67 -1.99 16.22
N PHE A 19 -12.73 -1.99 15.40
CA PHE A 19 -14.00 -2.64 15.72
C PHE A 19 -14.04 -4.11 15.27
N ILE A 20 -13.24 -4.43 14.26
CA ILE A 20 -13.14 -5.78 13.68
C ILE A 20 -12.11 -6.61 14.46
N ASP A 21 -11.03 -6.00 14.93
CA ASP A 21 -10.00 -6.65 15.75
C ASP A 21 -10.44 -6.75 17.22
N LYS A 22 -11.09 -7.87 17.56
CA LYS A 22 -11.59 -8.17 18.92
C LYS A 22 -10.58 -8.95 19.77
N ASN A 23 -9.27 -8.87 19.48
CA ASN A 23 -8.30 -9.69 20.22
C ASN A 23 -8.27 -9.33 21.74
N PRO A 24 -8.47 -10.31 22.65
CA PRO A 24 -8.56 -10.05 24.09
C PRO A 24 -7.19 -9.75 24.74
N SER A 25 -6.07 -10.17 24.12
CA SER A 25 -4.72 -9.89 24.61
C SER A 25 -4.11 -8.67 23.89
N LYS A 26 -3.53 -7.74 24.68
CA LYS A 26 -2.75 -6.60 24.15
C LYS A 26 -1.25 -6.89 24.06
N LYS A 27 -0.80 -8.07 24.49
CA LYS A 27 0.62 -8.43 24.51
C LYS A 27 1.12 -8.62 23.06
N PRO A 28 2.29 -8.09 22.69
CA PRO A 28 2.85 -8.27 21.34
C PRO A 28 3.09 -9.75 20.99
N GLU A 29 3.43 -10.55 21.99
CA GLU A 29 3.73 -11.97 21.89
C GLU A 29 2.55 -12.82 21.39
N ASP A 30 1.34 -12.42 21.76
CA ASP A 30 0.09 -13.12 21.44
C ASP A 30 -0.48 -12.67 20.08
N ARG A 31 0.10 -11.65 19.44
CA ARG A 31 -0.41 -11.00 18.22
C ARG A 31 0.50 -11.19 17.01
N LYS A 32 1.28 -12.27 16.97
CA LYS A 32 2.22 -12.59 15.88
C LYS A 32 1.57 -12.57 14.49
N PHE A 33 0.31 -13.01 14.38
CA PHE A 33 -0.46 -12.96 13.13
C PHE A 33 -0.81 -11.54 12.68
N ALA A 34 -1.25 -10.67 13.60
CA ALA A 34 -1.55 -9.28 13.26
C ALA A 34 -0.27 -8.51 12.88
N ILE A 35 0.83 -8.80 13.56
CA ILE A 35 2.14 -8.20 13.28
C ILE A 35 2.65 -8.66 11.90
N SER A 36 2.60 -9.95 11.59
CA SER A 36 3.03 -10.44 10.27
C SER A 36 2.16 -9.90 9.14
N LEU A 37 0.84 -9.81 9.34
CA LEU A 37 -0.09 -9.22 8.39
C LEU A 37 0.22 -7.73 8.15
N MET A 38 0.51 -6.98 9.21
CA MET A 38 0.91 -5.57 9.09
C MET A 38 2.24 -5.42 8.34
N THR A 39 3.22 -6.29 8.58
CA THR A 39 4.48 -6.29 7.84
C THR A 39 4.27 -6.56 6.36
N VAL A 40 3.45 -7.56 6.00
CA VAL A 40 3.12 -7.85 4.59
C VAL A 40 2.40 -6.66 3.95
N HIS A 41 1.45 -6.05 4.67
CA HIS A 41 0.74 -4.86 4.21
C HIS A 41 1.72 -3.71 3.89
N LEU A 42 2.62 -3.38 4.81
CA LEU A 42 3.61 -2.32 4.60
C LEU A 42 4.56 -2.62 3.43
N MET A 43 5.07 -3.85 3.34
CA MET A 43 5.95 -4.26 2.23
C MET A 43 5.24 -4.21 0.88
N PHE A 44 3.98 -4.64 0.83
CA PHE A 44 3.15 -4.55 -0.37
C PHE A 44 2.99 -3.11 -0.85
N TRP A 45 2.63 -2.19 0.05
CA TRP A 45 2.51 -0.77 -0.30
C TRP A 45 3.84 -0.13 -0.70
N ALA A 46 4.94 -0.48 -0.03
CA ALA A 46 6.26 0.03 -0.38
C ALA A 46 6.65 -0.36 -1.83
N VAL A 47 6.41 -1.62 -2.22
CA VAL A 47 6.66 -2.06 -3.61
C VAL A 47 5.76 -1.33 -4.60
N LEU A 48 4.47 -1.16 -4.30
CA LEU A 48 3.56 -0.40 -5.17
C LEU A 48 3.98 1.06 -5.34
N VAL A 49 4.45 1.71 -4.27
CA VAL A 49 4.97 3.08 -4.33
C VAL A 49 6.23 3.15 -5.20
N MET A 50 7.14 2.18 -5.08
CA MET A 50 8.33 2.11 -5.93
C MET A 50 7.97 1.91 -7.41
N ILE A 51 7.09 0.94 -7.71
CA ILE A 51 6.62 0.68 -9.08
C ILE A 51 5.92 1.91 -9.63
N GLY A 52 5.04 2.50 -8.82
CA GLY A 52 4.48 3.81 -9.08
C GLY A 52 5.61 4.77 -9.42
N SER A 53 6.38 5.26 -8.46
CA SER A 53 7.29 6.40 -8.67
C SER A 53 8.30 6.22 -9.82
N PHE A 54 8.76 4.99 -10.11
CA PHE A 54 9.82 4.77 -11.10
C PHE A 54 9.39 4.16 -12.44
N PHE A 55 8.21 3.53 -12.53
CA PHE A 55 7.78 2.83 -13.76
C PHE A 55 6.64 3.55 -14.51
N ARG A 56 6.36 4.83 -14.19
CA ARG A 56 5.45 5.69 -14.98
C ARG A 56 6.25 6.60 -15.89
N GLY A 57 5.98 6.53 -17.19
CA GLY A 57 6.50 7.45 -18.20
C GLY A 57 5.44 8.47 -18.67
N PRO A 58 5.76 9.26 -19.71
CA PRO A 58 4.87 10.26 -20.28
C PRO A 58 3.48 9.67 -20.60
N GLY A 59 2.43 10.32 -20.12
CA GLY A 59 1.05 9.87 -20.29
C GLY A 59 0.63 8.68 -19.42
N PHE A 60 1.28 8.43 -18.27
CA PHE A 60 1.00 7.31 -17.35
C PHE A 60 1.24 5.90 -17.93
N ASN A 61 2.07 5.79 -18.98
CA ASN A 61 2.44 4.49 -19.54
C ASN A 61 3.42 3.74 -18.63
N PHE A 62 3.32 2.40 -18.60
CA PHE A 62 4.28 1.56 -17.88
C PHE A 62 5.58 1.46 -18.69
N ILE A 63 6.67 2.03 -18.17
CA ILE A 63 7.96 2.07 -18.85
C ILE A 63 9.05 1.60 -17.90
N PHE A 64 9.98 0.79 -18.42
CA PHE A 64 11.13 0.36 -17.66
C PHE A 64 12.17 1.50 -17.55
N PRO A 65 12.56 1.89 -16.31
CA PRO A 65 13.43 3.05 -16.11
C PRO A 65 14.83 2.90 -16.73
N TRP A 66 15.31 1.67 -16.92
CA TRP A 66 16.60 1.40 -17.58
C TRP A 66 16.56 1.43 -19.11
N ASN A 67 15.36 1.46 -19.72
CA ASN A 67 15.22 1.59 -21.18
C ASN A 67 15.05 3.07 -21.59
N SER A 68 14.28 3.83 -20.81
CA SER A 68 13.84 5.18 -21.22
C SER A 68 14.28 6.31 -20.29
N GLY A 69 15.05 6.01 -19.24
CA GLY A 69 15.49 6.98 -18.23
C GLY A 69 14.47 7.22 -17.12
N LEU A 70 14.82 8.11 -16.19
CA LEU A 70 13.93 8.53 -15.10
C LEU A 70 13.15 9.78 -15.52
N PHE A 71 11.83 9.71 -15.48
CA PHE A 71 10.94 10.83 -15.75
C PHE A 71 10.56 11.48 -14.44
N PHE A 72 11.28 12.53 -14.04
CA PHE A 72 10.88 13.41 -12.95
C PHE A 72 10.22 14.65 -13.57
N GLU A 73 8.90 14.72 -13.54
CA GLU A 73 8.24 16.02 -13.75
C GLU A 73 8.37 16.81 -12.44
N LEU A 74 9.14 17.90 -12.49
CA LEU A 74 9.32 18.88 -11.42
C LEU A 74 8.21 19.92 -11.47
#